data_AF-A0A645BEP5-F1
#
_entry.id   AF-A0A645BEP5-F1
#
_cell.length_a   1.000
_cell.length_b   1.000
_cell.length_c   1.000
_cell.angle_alpha   90.00
_cell.angle_beta   90.00
_cell.angle_gamma   90.00
#
_symmetry.space_group_name_H-M   'P 1'
#
loop_
_entity.id
_entity.type
_entity.pdbx_description
1 polymer ?
#
loop_
_entity_poly.entity_id
_entity_poly.type
_entity_poly.pdbx_seq_one_letter_code
_entity_poly.pdbx_strand_id
1 'polypeptide(L)'
;MSTTGRTSNGWTEVVWQGAARWMSSQYLSSSNPGTSSAIDPASVSSSIISSALPGSVGLSGLVPSAKKVVNVVETQWPVVGPYYGVRVEPGSDHNDGHAVDCMIPNWSGANKVVGDQIAAYLQAHASELGISYIIWRQHIWSVARSSEGWRYMADRGSTTANHYDHVHVSVN
;
A
#
# COMPACT_ATOMS: atom_id res chain seq x y z
N MET A 1 -21.44 13.45 -2.74
CA MET A 1 -21.22 12.13 -3.38
C MET A 1 -22.60 11.54 -3.58
N SER A 2 -22.97 11.09 -4.78
CA SER A 2 -24.25 10.45 -5.04
C SER A 2 -24.01 9.05 -5.59
N THR A 3 -24.73 8.07 -5.07
CA THR A 3 -24.74 6.71 -5.60
C THR A 3 -25.55 6.70 -6.89
N THR A 4 -25.08 6.01 -7.93
CA THR A 4 -25.88 5.80 -9.16
C THR A 4 -26.92 4.69 -8.96
N GLY A 5 -26.83 3.95 -7.85
CA GLY A 5 -27.70 2.83 -7.50
C GLY A 5 -27.28 1.49 -8.13
N ARG A 6 -26.22 1.46 -8.95
CA ARG A 6 -25.73 0.20 -9.55
C ARG A 6 -24.85 -0.57 -8.58
N THR A 7 -25.15 -1.86 -8.40
CA THR A 7 -24.37 -2.79 -7.57
C THR A 7 -23.97 -4.03 -8.37
N SER A 8 -22.76 -4.54 -8.14
CA SER A 8 -22.25 -5.77 -8.76
C SER A 8 -21.17 -6.42 -7.88
N ASN A 9 -21.29 -7.72 -7.58
CA ASN A 9 -20.32 -8.51 -6.81
C ASN A 9 -19.85 -7.88 -5.48
N GLY A 10 -20.74 -7.18 -4.77
CA GLY A 10 -20.40 -6.49 -3.51
C GLY A 10 -19.76 -5.11 -3.69
N TRP A 11 -19.82 -4.54 -4.89
CA TRP A 11 -19.38 -3.18 -5.20
C TRP A 11 -20.56 -2.32 -5.63
N THR A 12 -20.57 -1.05 -5.23
CA THR A 12 -21.54 -0.04 -5.67
C THR A 12 -20.83 1.03 -6.48
N GLU A 13 -21.46 1.44 -7.58
CA GLU A 13 -21.01 2.55 -8.39
C GLU A 13 -21.39 3.90 -7.73
N VAL A 14 -20.39 4.75 -7.55
CA VAL A 14 -20.50 6.10 -6.99
C VAL A 14 -19.96 7.13 -7.98
N VAL A 15 -20.55 8.32 -8.01
CA VAL A 15 -19.98 9.44 -8.77
C VAL A 15 -19.13 10.31 -7.83
N TRP A 16 -17.83 10.40 -8.14
CA TRP A 16 -16.87 11.24 -7.42
C TRP A 16 -16.14 12.14 -8.40
N GLN A 17 -16.26 13.46 -8.19
CA GLN A 17 -15.74 14.51 -9.09
C GLN A 17 -16.17 14.33 -10.57
N GLY A 18 -17.43 13.92 -10.79
CA GLY A 18 -17.99 13.75 -12.14
C GLY A 18 -17.63 12.44 -12.85
N ALA A 19 -16.79 11.58 -12.24
CA ALA A 19 -16.43 10.27 -12.77
C ALA A 19 -17.08 9.13 -11.98
N ALA A 20 -17.55 8.10 -12.68
CA ALA A 20 -18.05 6.88 -12.07
C ALA A 20 -16.91 6.01 -11.53
N ARG A 21 -17.03 5.56 -10.27
CA ARG A 21 -16.06 4.69 -9.58
C ARG A 21 -16.80 3.57 -8.87
N TRP A 22 -16.15 2.44 -8.70
CA TRP A 22 -16.69 1.31 -7.94
C TRP A 22 -16.07 1.28 -6.54
N MET A 23 -16.91 1.30 -5.50
CA MET A 23 -16.48 1.17 -4.10
C MET A 23 -17.15 -0.05 -3.47
N SER A 24 -16.46 -0.75 -2.56
CA SER A 24 -17.05 -1.89 -1.87
C SER A 24 -18.31 -1.45 -1.12
N SER A 25 -19.42 -2.17 -1.33
CA SER A 25 -20.73 -1.86 -0.76
C SER A 25 -20.73 -1.89 0.77
N GLN A 26 -19.72 -2.50 1.40
CA GLN A 26 -19.55 -2.56 2.86
C GLN A 26 -19.05 -1.25 3.47
N TYR A 27 -18.56 -0.30 2.66
CA TYR A 27 -18.01 0.98 3.12
C TYR A 27 -18.89 2.19 2.75
N LEU A 28 -20.10 1.97 2.24
CA LEU A 28 -21.05 3.03 1.96
C LEU A 28 -21.91 3.28 3.19
N SER A 29 -21.62 4.36 3.92
CA SER A 29 -22.53 4.90 4.92
C SER A 29 -23.44 5.96 4.29
N SER A 30 -24.73 5.93 4.61
CA SER A 30 -25.74 6.87 4.12
C SER A 30 -25.65 8.28 4.72
N SER A 31 -24.54 8.63 5.37
CA SER A 31 -24.37 9.91 6.07
C SER A 31 -23.53 10.87 5.22
N ASN A 32 -24.19 11.88 4.65
CA ASN A 32 -23.59 12.99 3.91
C ASN A 32 -22.45 13.65 4.72
N PRO A 33 -21.25 13.95 4.17
CA PRO A 33 -20.27 14.71 4.91
C PRO A 33 -20.77 16.14 5.03
N GLY A 34 -21.05 16.55 6.26
CA GLY A 34 -21.35 17.94 6.59
C GLY A 34 -20.23 18.87 6.13
N THR A 35 -20.63 20.00 5.58
CA THR A 35 -19.81 21.15 5.22
C THR A 35 -18.68 21.41 6.23
N SER A 36 -17.43 21.41 5.79
CA SER A 36 -16.33 22.06 6.50
C SER A 36 -15.34 22.67 5.51
N SER A 37 -15.07 23.93 5.77
CA SER A 37 -14.30 24.91 5.01
C SER A 37 -12.88 24.45 4.64
N ALA A 38 -12.36 25.07 3.58
CA ALA A 38 -10.99 24.94 3.10
C ALA A 38 -9.96 24.95 4.25
N ILE A 39 -9.09 23.94 4.28
CA ILE A 39 -7.99 23.84 5.24
C ILE A 39 -6.67 24.27 4.60
N ASP A 40 -5.94 25.12 5.31
CA ASP A 40 -4.59 25.56 4.97
C ASP A 40 -3.59 24.37 4.93
N PRO A 41 -2.65 24.34 3.98
CA PRO A 41 -1.71 23.23 3.79
C PRO A 41 -0.59 23.13 4.86
N ALA A 42 -0.60 23.96 5.91
CA ALA A 42 0.45 24.01 6.93
C ALA A 42 0.17 23.17 8.19
N SER A 43 -0.96 22.45 8.24
CA SER A 43 -1.45 21.78 9.46
C SER A 43 -1.76 20.30 9.22
N VAL A 44 -0.86 19.54 8.61
CA VAL A 44 -0.95 18.07 8.66
C VAL A 44 -0.40 17.59 10.00
N SER A 45 -1.23 17.66 11.03
CA SER A 45 -1.00 16.92 12.27
C SER A 45 -0.82 15.45 11.93
N SER A 46 0.29 14.87 12.41
CA SER A 46 0.58 13.44 12.46
C SER A 46 -0.54 12.70 13.19
N SER A 47 -1.63 12.40 12.50
CA SER A 47 -2.85 11.85 13.11
C SER A 47 -3.20 10.55 12.41
N ILE A 48 -2.91 9.48 13.14
CA ILE A 48 -3.40 8.10 13.02
C ILE A 48 -3.44 7.49 11.62
N ILE A 49 -2.51 6.59 11.36
CA ILE A 49 -2.69 5.61 10.31
C ILE A 49 -2.79 4.22 10.93
N SER A 50 -4.03 3.77 11.05
CA SER A 50 -4.32 2.36 10.88
C SER A 50 -4.94 2.27 9.50
N SER A 51 -4.35 1.49 8.60
CA SER A 51 -5.17 0.95 7.51
C SER A 51 -6.38 0.30 8.19
N ALA A 52 -7.58 0.70 7.79
CA ALA A 52 -8.82 0.13 8.34
C ALA A 52 -9.11 -1.26 7.73
N LEU A 53 -8.21 -1.78 6.87
CA LEU A 53 -8.36 -3.06 6.23
C LEU A 53 -8.26 -4.19 7.27
N PRO A 54 -9.30 -5.03 7.39
CA PRO A 54 -9.27 -6.21 8.24
C PRO A 54 -8.05 -7.08 7.95
N GLY A 55 -7.37 -7.51 9.01
CA GLY A 55 -6.21 -8.38 8.91
C GLY A 55 -4.87 -7.66 8.77
N SER A 56 -4.81 -6.32 8.68
CA SER A 56 -3.54 -5.60 8.77
C SER A 56 -2.95 -5.65 10.18
N VAL A 57 -1.63 -5.81 10.30
CA VAL A 57 -0.94 -6.02 11.59
C VAL A 57 0.31 -5.15 11.68
N GLY A 58 0.63 -4.62 12.86
CA GLY A 58 1.91 -3.97 13.13
C GLY A 58 2.08 -2.55 12.55
N LEU A 59 1.01 -1.93 12.04
CA LEU A 59 1.09 -0.60 11.39
C LEU A 59 1.36 0.56 12.35
N SER A 60 0.89 0.45 13.60
CA SER A 60 1.07 1.49 14.62
C SER A 60 2.54 1.73 14.96
N GLY A 61 3.36 0.67 14.95
CA GLY A 61 4.78 0.70 15.24
C GLY A 61 5.68 1.13 14.07
N LEU A 62 5.11 1.37 12.88
CA LEU A 62 5.90 1.81 11.73
C LEU A 62 6.50 3.21 11.94
N VAL A 63 7.70 3.41 11.40
CA VAL A 63 8.32 4.74 11.31
C VAL A 63 7.56 5.63 10.31
N PRO A 64 7.69 6.98 10.38
CA PRO A 64 6.92 7.88 9.53
C PRO A 64 7.02 7.62 8.02
N SER A 65 8.20 7.21 7.53
CA SER A 65 8.40 6.88 6.12
C SER A 65 7.61 5.64 5.69
N ALA A 66 7.67 4.54 6.46
CA ALA A 66 6.89 3.33 6.19
C ALA A 66 5.38 3.59 6.27
N LYS A 67 4.99 4.48 7.20
CA LYS A 67 3.62 4.98 7.30
C LYS A 67 3.16 5.71 6.03
N LYS A 68 4.00 6.56 5.43
CA LYS A 68 3.69 7.21 4.15
C LYS A 68 3.52 6.21 3.01
N VAL A 69 4.34 5.15 2.96
CA VAL A 69 4.22 4.08 1.96
C VAL A 69 2.83 3.43 2.04
N VAL A 70 2.38 3.03 3.23
CA VAL A 70 1.04 2.45 3.42
C VAL A 70 -0.04 3.40 2.91
N ASN A 71 0.00 4.67 3.32
CA ASN A 71 -1.01 5.65 2.91
C ASN A 71 -1.10 5.82 1.40
N VAL A 72 0.04 5.95 0.73
CA VAL A 72 0.08 6.14 -0.72
C VAL A 72 -0.45 4.91 -1.44
N VAL A 73 -0.04 3.72 -1.01
CA VAL A 73 -0.49 2.46 -1.63
C VAL A 73 -1.99 2.26 -1.42
N GLU A 74 -2.49 2.43 -0.20
CA GLU A 74 -3.91 2.26 0.14
C GLU A 74 -4.80 3.30 -0.58
N THR A 75 -4.31 4.53 -0.73
CA THR A 75 -5.06 5.61 -1.42
C THR A 75 -5.11 5.40 -2.93
N GLN A 76 -4.00 4.97 -3.55
CA GLN A 76 -3.91 4.85 -5.01
C GLN A 76 -4.39 3.48 -5.53
N TRP A 77 -4.21 2.41 -4.75
CA TRP A 77 -4.64 1.05 -5.10
C TRP A 77 -5.48 0.42 -3.97
N PRO A 78 -6.77 0.78 -3.87
CA PRO A 78 -7.66 0.27 -2.81
C PRO A 78 -7.88 -1.26 -2.82
N VAL A 79 -7.45 -1.96 -3.87
CA VAL A 79 -7.47 -3.44 -3.95
C VAL A 79 -6.33 -4.09 -3.17
N VAL A 80 -5.31 -3.32 -2.76
CA VAL A 80 -4.12 -3.82 -2.06
C VAL A 80 -4.33 -3.83 -0.56
N GLY A 81 -3.84 -4.90 0.06
CA GLY A 81 -3.99 -5.19 1.48
C GLY A 81 -4.33 -6.67 1.73
N PRO A 82 -4.28 -7.14 2.99
CA PRO A 82 -3.87 -6.40 4.19
C PRO A 82 -2.40 -5.97 4.18
N TYR A 83 -1.99 -5.13 5.14
CA TYR A 83 -0.61 -4.67 5.29
C TYR A 83 0.04 -5.29 6.52
N TYR A 84 1.28 -5.76 6.39
CA TYR A 84 2.05 -6.30 7.52
C TYR A 84 3.27 -5.43 7.82
N GLY A 85 3.26 -4.79 8.99
CA GLY A 85 4.32 -3.94 9.49
C GLY A 85 5.13 -4.63 10.59
N VAL A 86 5.19 -4.01 11.77
CA VAL A 86 6.03 -4.46 12.89
C VAL A 86 5.68 -5.86 13.38
N ARG A 87 6.73 -6.69 13.54
CA ARG A 87 6.67 -8.03 14.15
C ARG A 87 8.04 -8.38 14.74
N VAL A 88 8.05 -9.27 15.75
CA VAL A 88 9.30 -9.73 16.37
C VAL A 88 10.06 -10.60 15.38
N GLU A 89 11.10 -10.04 14.76
CA GLU A 89 11.91 -10.69 13.74
C GLU A 89 13.34 -10.11 13.76
N PRO A 90 14.18 -10.47 14.75
CA PRO A 90 15.50 -9.87 14.92
C PRO A 90 16.34 -9.92 13.64
N GLY A 91 16.89 -8.77 13.23
CA GLY A 91 17.66 -8.62 12.00
C GLY A 91 16.83 -8.32 10.74
N SER A 92 15.51 -8.22 10.86
CA SER A 92 14.60 -7.73 9.82
C SER A 92 14.25 -6.26 10.03
N ASP A 93 14.09 -5.50 8.96
CA ASP A 93 13.60 -4.11 9.00
C ASP A 93 12.17 -4.03 9.58
N HIS A 94 11.41 -5.14 9.57
CA HIS A 94 10.11 -5.20 10.24
C HIS A 94 10.24 -5.12 11.76
N ASN A 95 11.34 -5.55 12.37
CA ASN A 95 11.50 -5.56 13.82
C ASN A 95 11.38 -4.14 14.41
N ASP A 96 11.93 -3.17 13.70
CA ASP A 96 12.05 -1.78 14.15
C ASP A 96 11.09 -0.84 13.41
N GLY A 97 10.16 -1.40 12.60
CA GLY A 97 9.13 -0.64 11.90
C GLY A 97 9.58 0.07 10.63
N HIS A 98 10.70 -0.34 10.07
CA HIS A 98 11.28 0.17 8.83
C HIS A 98 10.84 -0.61 7.58
N ALA A 99 9.99 -1.63 7.70
CA ALA A 99 9.46 -2.34 6.55
C ALA A 99 7.95 -2.58 6.61
N VAL A 100 7.37 -2.70 5.42
CA VAL A 100 5.97 -3.07 5.23
C VAL A 100 5.80 -4.01 4.04
N ASP A 101 4.96 -5.02 4.24
CA ASP A 101 4.48 -5.91 3.17
C ASP A 101 3.11 -5.43 2.68
N CYS A 102 3.04 -5.02 1.41
CA CYS A 102 1.81 -4.65 0.73
C CYS A 102 1.23 -5.88 0.00
N MET A 103 0.31 -6.60 0.63
CA MET A 103 -0.24 -7.85 0.08
C MET A 103 -1.05 -7.59 -1.19
N ILE A 104 -0.83 -8.40 -2.22
CA ILE A 104 -1.51 -8.32 -3.52
C ILE A 104 -2.53 -9.47 -3.61
N PRO A 105 -3.84 -9.23 -3.42
CA PRO A 105 -4.84 -10.27 -3.64
C PRO A 105 -4.79 -10.74 -5.09
N ASN A 106 -4.99 -12.03 -5.38
CA ASN A 106 -4.91 -12.55 -6.76
C ASN A 106 -3.60 -12.19 -7.50
N TRP A 107 -2.47 -12.20 -6.76
CA TRP A 107 -1.11 -11.87 -7.22
C TRP A 107 -0.61 -12.72 -8.40
N SER A 108 -1.12 -13.95 -8.56
CA SER A 108 -0.78 -14.83 -9.67
C SER A 108 -1.64 -14.60 -10.91
N GLY A 109 -2.73 -13.84 -10.78
CA GLY A 109 -3.71 -13.57 -11.83
C GLY A 109 -3.87 -12.07 -12.09
N ALA A 110 -5.09 -11.57 -11.98
CA ALA A 110 -5.49 -10.26 -12.46
C ALA A 110 -4.72 -9.10 -11.81
N ASN A 111 -4.27 -9.25 -10.57
CA ASN A 111 -3.63 -8.18 -9.82
C ASN A 111 -2.09 -8.26 -9.85
N LYS A 112 -1.49 -9.19 -10.60
CA LYS A 112 -0.05 -9.14 -10.87
C LYS A 112 0.37 -7.75 -11.37
N VAL A 113 -0.43 -7.19 -12.29
CA VAL A 113 -0.19 -5.85 -12.86
C VAL A 113 -0.26 -4.73 -11.80
N VAL A 114 -1.07 -4.91 -10.75
CA VAL A 114 -1.16 -3.95 -9.64
C VAL A 114 0.15 -3.95 -8.84
N GLY A 115 0.70 -5.13 -8.54
CA GLY A 115 2.02 -5.23 -7.91
C GLY A 115 3.14 -4.63 -8.77
N ASP A 116 3.11 -4.84 -10.09
CA ASP A 116 4.06 -4.22 -11.03
C ASP A 116 3.95 -2.68 -11.01
N GLN A 117 2.74 -2.13 -10.97
CA GLN A 117 2.48 -0.68 -10.90
C GLN A 117 2.97 -0.08 -9.57
N ILE A 118 2.71 -0.74 -8.45
CA ILE A 118 3.15 -0.29 -7.12
C ILE A 118 4.67 -0.27 -7.05
N ALA A 119 5.34 -1.36 -7.45
CA ALA A 119 6.79 -1.43 -7.44
C ALA A 119 7.43 -0.32 -8.29
N ALA A 120 6.88 -0.05 -9.49
CA ALA A 120 7.36 1.02 -10.36
C ALA A 120 7.13 2.42 -9.77
N TYR A 121 5.95 2.69 -9.19
CA TYR A 121 5.66 3.96 -8.54
C TYR A 121 6.59 4.21 -7.35
N LEU A 122 6.71 3.22 -6.46
CA LEU A 122 7.56 3.33 -5.27
C LEU A 122 9.03 3.51 -5.64
N GLN A 123 9.51 2.86 -6.69
CA GLN A 123 10.85 3.08 -7.24
C GLN A 123 11.04 4.53 -7.72
N ALA A 124 10.08 5.07 -8.47
CA ALA A 124 10.13 6.43 -9.00
C ALA A 124 10.05 7.51 -7.89
N HIS A 125 9.36 7.21 -6.79
CA HIS A 125 9.17 8.11 -5.65
C HIS A 125 10.06 7.76 -4.43
N ALA A 126 11.11 6.94 -4.62
CA ALA A 126 11.88 6.39 -3.51
C ALA A 126 12.49 7.47 -2.60
N SER A 127 12.99 8.57 -3.17
CA SER A 127 13.55 9.68 -2.38
C SER A 127 12.51 10.42 -1.55
N GLU A 128 11.29 10.59 -2.07
CA GLU A 128 10.19 11.29 -1.39
C GLU A 128 9.65 10.45 -0.23
N LEU A 129 9.57 9.14 -0.45
CA LEU A 129 9.03 8.17 0.50
C LEU A 129 10.07 7.62 1.49
N GLY A 130 11.34 8.00 1.32
CA GLY A 130 12.44 7.53 2.17
C GLY A 130 12.76 6.04 2.00
N ILE A 131 12.50 5.46 0.84
CA ILE A 131 12.69 4.02 0.55
C ILE A 131 14.17 3.69 0.42
N SER A 132 14.59 2.59 1.04
CA SER A 132 15.94 2.02 0.92
C SER A 132 15.99 0.92 -0.13
N TYR A 133 15.01 0.00 -0.13
CA TYR A 133 14.84 -1.05 -1.13
C TYR A 133 13.39 -1.55 -1.26
N ILE A 134 13.11 -2.19 -2.39
CA ILE A 134 11.82 -2.81 -2.73
C ILE A 134 12.10 -4.23 -3.21
N ILE A 135 11.27 -5.18 -2.79
CA ILE A 135 11.29 -6.56 -3.31
C ILE A 135 9.94 -6.88 -3.92
N TRP A 136 9.95 -7.38 -5.16
CA TRP A 136 8.76 -7.84 -5.86
C TRP A 136 9.12 -8.99 -6.79
N ARG A 137 8.37 -10.09 -6.71
CA ARG A 137 8.50 -11.29 -7.56
C ARG A 137 9.96 -11.73 -7.75
N GLN A 138 10.62 -12.00 -6.64
CA GLN A 138 11.99 -12.50 -6.56
C GLN A 138 13.05 -11.55 -7.13
N HIS A 139 12.71 -10.28 -7.32
CA HIS A 139 13.66 -9.25 -7.69
C HIS A 139 13.75 -8.20 -6.58
N ILE A 140 14.95 -7.67 -6.38
CA ILE A 140 15.20 -6.56 -5.48
C ILE A 140 15.72 -5.36 -6.27
N TRP A 141 15.16 -4.19 -5.98
CA TRP A 141 15.72 -2.90 -6.36
C TRP A 141 16.10 -2.13 -5.10
N SER A 142 17.22 -1.41 -5.11
CA SER A 142 17.64 -0.61 -3.96
C SER A 142 18.28 0.70 -4.39
N VAL A 143 18.10 1.76 -3.59
CA VAL A 143 18.66 3.09 -3.87
C VAL A 143 20.20 3.01 -3.99
N ALA A 144 20.84 2.30 -3.06
CA ALA A 144 22.29 2.13 -3.02
C ALA A 144 22.88 1.41 -4.26
N ARG A 145 22.06 0.64 -5.00
CA ARG A 145 22.47 -0.09 -6.21
C ARG A 145 21.56 0.25 -7.39
N SER A 146 21.05 1.48 -7.43
CA SER A 146 20.06 1.91 -8.41
C SER A 146 20.56 1.81 -9.86
N SER A 147 21.86 1.96 -10.09
CA SER A 147 22.51 1.78 -11.40
C SER A 147 22.45 0.35 -11.94
N GLU A 148 22.28 -0.65 -11.07
CA GLU A 148 22.14 -2.05 -11.47
C GLU A 148 20.69 -2.43 -11.80
N GLY A 149 19.73 -1.55 -11.51
CA GLY A 149 18.31 -1.83 -11.69
C GLY A 149 17.79 -2.95 -10.79
N TRP A 150 16.79 -3.68 -11.28
CA TRP A 150 16.21 -4.82 -10.58
C TRP A 150 17.13 -6.04 -10.71
N ARG A 151 17.46 -6.66 -9.57
CA ARG A 151 18.38 -7.80 -9.49
C ARG A 151 17.65 -9.03 -9.01
N TYR A 152 17.93 -10.17 -9.62
CA TYR A 152 17.36 -11.45 -9.20
C TYR A 152 17.85 -11.84 -7.80
N MET A 153 16.95 -12.36 -6.97
CA MET A 153 17.28 -12.95 -5.67
C MET A 153 17.38 -14.46 -5.76
N ALA A 154 18.21 -15.07 -4.91
CA ALA A 154 18.18 -16.52 -4.73
C ALA A 154 16.76 -17.00 -4.37
N ASP A 155 16.38 -18.18 -4.86
CA ASP A 155 15.13 -18.82 -4.47
C ASP A 155 15.17 -19.19 -2.99
N ARG A 156 14.19 -18.69 -2.22
CA ARG A 156 14.02 -18.91 -0.78
C ARG A 156 12.97 -19.99 -0.46
N GLY A 157 12.49 -20.71 -1.48
CA GLY A 157 11.72 -21.95 -1.31
C GLY A 157 10.21 -21.79 -1.17
N SER A 158 9.66 -20.58 -1.29
CA SER A 158 8.20 -20.37 -1.30
C SER A 158 7.78 -19.08 -2.01
N THR A 159 6.52 -19.00 -2.42
CA THR A 159 5.88 -17.79 -2.98
C THR A 159 6.12 -16.56 -2.11
N THR A 160 5.80 -16.67 -0.82
CA THR A 160 5.91 -15.56 0.14
C THR A 160 7.38 -15.19 0.38
N ALA A 161 8.27 -16.17 0.61
CA ALA A 161 9.69 -15.87 0.79
C ALA A 161 10.33 -15.24 -0.46
N ASN A 162 9.80 -15.54 -1.64
CA ASN A 162 10.21 -14.94 -2.91
C ASN A 162 9.37 -13.72 -3.31
N HIS A 163 8.49 -13.21 -2.43
CA HIS A 163 7.76 -11.96 -2.62
C HIS A 163 6.88 -11.94 -3.87
N TYR A 164 6.29 -13.08 -4.22
CA TYR A 164 5.38 -13.17 -5.37
C TYR A 164 3.97 -12.69 -5.03
N ASP A 165 3.59 -12.71 -3.75
CA ASP A 165 2.26 -12.39 -3.23
C ASP A 165 2.15 -11.01 -2.55
N HIS A 166 3.27 -10.30 -2.40
CA HIS A 166 3.30 -8.96 -1.82
C HIS A 166 4.49 -8.14 -2.36
N VAL A 167 4.31 -6.83 -2.41
CA VAL A 167 5.43 -5.89 -2.59
C VAL A 167 5.97 -5.56 -1.20
N HIS A 168 7.23 -5.92 -0.94
CA HIS A 168 7.92 -5.57 0.30
C HIS A 168 8.70 -4.28 0.10
N VAL A 169 8.65 -3.40 1.10
CA VAL A 169 9.27 -2.08 1.05
C VAL A 169 9.99 -1.81 2.35
N SER A 170 11.27 -1.49 2.26
CA SER A 170 12.06 -0.98 3.40
C SER A 170 12.37 0.51 3.24
N VAL A 171 12.44 1.22 4.36
CA VAL A 171 12.68 2.67 4.45
C VAL A 171 13.83 3.01 5.39
N ASN A 172 14.41 4.20 5.23
CA ASN A 172 15.41 4.77 6.14
C ASN A 172 14.79 5.42 7.38
#